data_AF-A0A6B8KKR0-F1
#
_entry.id   AF-A0A6B8KKR0-F1
#
_cell.length_a   1.000
_cell.length_b   1.000
_cell.length_c   1.000
_cell.angle_alpha   90.00
_cell.angle_beta   90.00
_cell.angle_gamma   90.00
#
_symmetry.space_group_name_H-M   'P 1'
#
loop_
_entity.id
_entity.type
_entity.pdbx_description
1 polymer ?
#
loop_
_entity_poly.entity_id
_entity_poly.type
_entity_poly.pdbx_seq_one_letter_code
_entity_poly.pdbx_strand_id
1 'polypeptide(L)'
;MRRNVDLLRDLMLALEPLERSPPEAVFLELDEFALRMGQSAETVCAHLDLLLAQGFIDGPGIYRTAWLFRKLTPKGLALADNIRDARSWDAIKRSYSSMLDQ
;
A
#
# COMPACT_ATOMS: atom_id res chain seq x y z
N MET A 1 -5.78 -15.10 4.65
CA MET A 1 -5.09 -14.45 3.51
C MET A 1 -3.58 -14.50 3.76
N ARG A 2 -2.78 -15.08 2.86
CA ARG A 2 -1.31 -15.02 2.97
C ARG A 2 -0.92 -13.56 2.77
N ARG A 3 -0.19 -12.95 3.72
CA ARG A 3 0.25 -11.53 3.61
C ARG A 3 1.12 -11.40 2.37
N ASN A 4 0.59 -10.81 1.30
CA ASN A 4 1.36 -10.54 0.11
C ASN A 4 2.12 -9.23 0.34
N VAL A 5 3.32 -9.35 0.91
CA VAL A 5 4.15 -8.20 1.28
C VAL A 5 4.59 -7.42 0.05
N ASP A 6 4.78 -8.10 -1.08
CA ASP A 6 5.10 -7.44 -2.35
C ASP A 6 3.90 -6.58 -2.83
N LEU A 7 2.66 -7.07 -2.70
CA LEU A 7 1.47 -6.25 -3.00
C LEU A 7 1.34 -5.04 -2.06
N LEU A 8 1.64 -5.17 -0.77
CA LEU A 8 1.63 -4.01 0.14
C LEU A 8 2.64 -2.95 -0.30
N ARG A 9 3.84 -3.38 -0.70
CA ARG A 9 4.87 -2.50 -1.23
C ARG A 9 4.40 -1.81 -2.50
N ASP A 10 3.89 -2.57 -3.46
CA ASP A 10 3.46 -2.03 -4.75
C ASP A 10 2.30 -1.05 -4.57
N LEU A 11 1.35 -1.34 -3.68
CA LEU A 11 0.25 -0.42 -3.33
C LEU A 11 0.78 0.88 -2.73
N MET A 12 1.71 0.81 -1.77
CA MET A 12 2.28 2.01 -1.16
C MET A 12 2.96 2.91 -2.19
N LEU A 13 3.77 2.33 -3.08
CA LEU A 13 4.46 3.06 -4.14
C LEU A 13 3.49 3.60 -5.21
N ALA A 14 2.38 2.90 -5.46
CA ALA A 14 1.35 3.35 -6.40
C ALA A 14 0.46 4.47 -5.84
N LEU A 15 0.29 4.55 -4.52
CA LEU A 15 -0.51 5.58 -3.84
C LEU A 15 0.25 6.89 -3.68
N GLU A 16 1.54 6.83 -3.39
CA GLU A 16 2.39 8.02 -3.16
C GLU A 16 2.26 9.12 -4.22
N PRO A 17 2.36 8.85 -5.54
CA PRO A 17 2.25 9.89 -6.55
C PRO A 17 0.82 10.44 -6.73
N LEU A 18 -0.19 9.84 -6.08
CA LEU A 18 -1.58 10.28 -6.15
C LEU A 18 -1.91 11.37 -5.13
N GLU A 19 -1.04 11.62 -4.15
CA GLU A 19 -1.24 12.64 -3.14
C GLU A 19 -1.40 14.03 -3.74
N ARG A 20 -2.30 14.82 -3.16
CA ARG A 20 -2.56 16.21 -3.56
C ARG A 20 -2.10 17.17 -2.46
N SER A 21 -1.76 18.40 -2.87
CA SER A 21 -1.47 19.52 -1.96
C SER A 21 -2.39 20.70 -2.29
N PRO A 22 -3.30 21.11 -1.38
CA PRO A 22 -3.52 20.54 -0.05
C PRO A 22 -4.10 19.11 -0.09
N PRO A 23 -4.01 18.32 1.01
CA PRO A 23 -4.51 16.95 1.03
C PRO A 23 -6.02 16.87 0.76
N GLU A 24 -6.38 16.20 -0.32
CA GLU A 24 -7.76 15.92 -0.73
C GLU A 24 -7.96 14.42 -0.91
N ALA A 25 -9.19 13.95 -0.73
CA ALA A 25 -9.51 12.56 -1.01
C ALA A 25 -9.50 12.29 -2.52
N VAL A 26 -8.73 11.30 -2.94
CA VAL A 26 -8.67 10.75 -4.28
C VAL A 26 -9.51 9.48 -4.32
N PHE A 27 -10.38 9.40 -5.33
CA PHE A 27 -11.17 8.20 -5.61
C PHE A 27 -10.31 7.21 -6.39
N LEU A 28 -10.10 6.05 -5.79
CA LEU A 28 -9.48 4.91 -6.45
C LEU A 28 -10.59 3.97 -6.89
N GLU A 29 -10.97 3.99 -8.17
CA GLU A 29 -11.90 2.99 -8.71
C GLU A 29 -11.27 1.60 -8.58
N LEU A 30 -11.84 0.74 -7.73
CA LEU A 30 -11.17 -0.48 -7.27
C LEU A 30 -10.91 -1.46 -8.42
N ASP A 31 -11.83 -1.58 -9.38
CA ASP A 31 -11.68 -2.49 -10.52
C ASP A 31 -10.53 -2.06 -11.44
N GLU A 32 -10.45 -0.77 -11.78
CA GLU A 32 -9.37 -0.22 -12.61
C GLU A 32 -8.02 -0.28 -11.88
N PHE A 33 -8.02 0.14 -10.62
CA PHE A 33 -6.80 0.16 -9.82
C PHE A 33 -6.28 -1.27 -9.62
N ALA A 34 -7.16 -2.24 -9.34
CA ALA A 34 -6.77 -3.64 -9.20
C ALA A 34 -6.28 -4.27 -10.51
N LEU A 35 -6.89 -3.92 -11.65
CA LEU A 35 -6.39 -4.33 -12.96
C LEU A 35 -4.94 -3.86 -13.17
N ARG A 36 -4.62 -2.61 -12.80
CA ARG A 36 -3.26 -2.07 -12.88
C ARG A 36 -2.26 -2.79 -11.96
N MET A 37 -2.74 -3.29 -10.82
CA MET A 37 -1.93 -4.08 -9.88
C MET A 37 -1.85 -5.57 -10.26
N GLY A 38 -2.57 -6.02 -11.30
CA GLY A 38 -2.67 -7.44 -11.65
C GLY A 38 -3.34 -8.30 -10.56
N GLN A 39 -4.27 -7.73 -9.81
CA GLN A 39 -4.96 -8.37 -8.69
C GLN A 39 -6.49 -8.24 -8.84
N SER A 40 -7.26 -8.91 -7.99
CA SER A 40 -8.71 -8.66 -7.88
C SER A 40 -9.01 -7.42 -7.03
N ALA A 41 -10.14 -6.76 -7.30
CA ALA A 41 -10.62 -5.62 -6.51
C ALA A 41 -10.76 -5.95 -5.02
N GLU A 42 -11.27 -7.14 -4.69
CA GLU A 42 -11.35 -7.66 -3.32
C GLU A 42 -9.97 -7.75 -2.65
N THR A 43 -8.98 -8.29 -3.38
CA THR A 43 -7.61 -8.42 -2.86
C THR A 43 -7.01 -7.05 -2.59
N VAL A 44 -7.13 -6.11 -3.53
CA VAL A 44 -6.63 -4.74 -3.36
C VAL A 44 -7.32 -4.04 -2.20
N CYS A 45 -8.65 -4.10 -2.11
CA CYS A 45 -9.40 -3.49 -1.02
C CYS A 45 -8.93 -4.01 0.35
N ALA A 46 -8.81 -5.33 0.50
CA ALA A 46 -8.35 -5.93 1.75
C ALA A 46 -6.93 -5.47 2.15
N HIS A 47 -6.04 -5.24 1.18
CA HIS A 47 -4.69 -4.75 1.46
C HIS A 47 -4.66 -3.23 1.74
N LEU A 48 -5.52 -2.43 1.10
CA LEU A 48 -5.70 -1.02 1.43
C LEU A 48 -6.25 -0.85 2.85
N ASP A 49 -7.25 -1.65 3.23
CA ASP A 49 -7.79 -1.67 4.59
C ASP A 49 -6.73 -2.09 5.61
N LEU A 50 -5.84 -3.01 5.26
CA LEU A 50 -4.71 -3.38 6.11
C LEU A 50 -3.72 -2.21 6.27
N LEU A 51 -3.36 -1.51 5.19
CA LEU A 51 -2.48 -0.34 5.25
C LEU A 51 -3.09 0.77 6.11
N LEU A 52 -4.40 0.99 5.99
CA LEU A 52 -5.15 1.95 6.80
C LEU A 52 -5.15 1.54 8.28
N ALA A 53 -5.50 0.29 8.58
CA ALA A 53 -5.55 -0.23 9.95
C ALA A 53 -4.18 -0.21 10.66
N GLN A 54 -3.09 -0.34 9.90
CA GLN A 54 -1.72 -0.25 10.43
C GLN A 54 -1.19 1.19 10.47
N GLY A 55 -1.99 2.18 10.05
CA GLY A 55 -1.65 3.60 10.08
C GLY A 55 -0.56 3.99 9.09
N PHE A 56 -0.42 3.28 7.96
CA PHE A 56 0.50 3.66 6.87
C PHE A 56 -0.13 4.64 5.90
N ILE A 57 -1.44 4.59 5.71
CA ILE A 57 -2.20 5.53 4.89
C ILE A 57 -3.34 6.15 5.69
N ASP A 58 -3.84 7.27 5.21
CA ASP A 58 -4.98 8.02 5.74
C ASP A 58 -6.03 8.19 4.63
N GLY A 59 -7.30 8.07 5.00
CA GLY A 59 -8.41 8.14 4.07
C GLY A 59 -9.73 7.67 4.72
N PRO A 60 -10.89 8.07 4.16
CA PRO A 60 -12.19 7.54 4.57
C PRO A 60 -12.37 6.03 4.39
N GLY A 61 -11.56 5.39 3.52
CA GLY A 61 -11.72 3.97 3.19
C GLY A 61 -12.71 3.73 2.06
N ILE A 62 -13.36 2.57 2.05
CA ILE A 62 -14.27 2.15 0.97
C ILE A 62 -15.52 3.04 0.85
N TYR A 63 -15.91 3.34 -0.38
CA TYR A 63 -17.15 4.03 -0.74
C TYR A 63 -17.66 3.52 -2.09
N ARG A 64 -18.77 2.78 -2.06
CA ARG A 64 -19.33 2.12 -3.25
C ARG A 64 -18.28 1.23 -3.92
N THR A 65 -17.92 1.49 -5.17
CA THR A 65 -16.92 0.77 -5.96
C THR A 65 -15.52 1.35 -5.84
N ALA A 66 -15.36 2.46 -5.11
CA ALA A 66 -14.09 3.15 -4.96
C ALA A 66 -13.52 3.01 -3.55
N TRP A 67 -12.23 3.28 -3.42
CA TRP A 67 -11.55 3.47 -2.14
C TRP A 67 -11.03 4.90 -2.05
N LEU A 68 -11.36 5.62 -0.98
CA LEU A 68 -10.96 7.02 -0.80
C LEU A 68 -9.63 7.08 -0.05
N PHE A 69 -8.59 7.43 -0.79
CA PHE A 69 -7.25 7.68 -0.26
C PHE A 69 -7.01 9.17 -0.12
N ARG A 70 -6.39 9.61 0.99
CA ARG A 70 -6.02 11.01 1.19
C ARG A 70 -4.51 11.21 1.06
N LYS A 71 -3.73 10.43 1.82
CA LYS A 71 -2.27 10.52 1.88
C LYS A 71 -1.65 9.32 2.58
N LEU A 72 -0.35 9.12 2.41
CA LEU A 72 0.51 8.38 3.32
C LEU A 72 0.62 9.15 4.64
N THR A 73 0.69 8.42 5.74
CA THR A 73 1.05 9.00 7.04
C THR A 73 2.56 9.23 7.10
N PRO A 74 3.11 9.96 8.09
CA PRO A 74 4.56 10.03 8.29
C PRO A 74 5.23 8.65 8.40
N LYS A 75 4.53 7.67 9.00
CA LYS A 75 4.96 6.27 9.08
C LYS A 75 4.95 5.60 7.70
N GLY A 76 3.92 5.87 6.90
CA GLY A 76 3.81 5.43 5.50
C GLY A 76 4.95 5.95 4.64
N LEU A 77 5.21 7.26 4.67
CA LEU A 77 6.30 7.89 3.92
C LEU A 77 7.66 7.30 4.27
N ALA A 78 7.96 7.17 5.56
CA ALA A 78 9.22 6.57 6.01
C ALA A 78 9.38 5.12 5.52
N LEU A 79 8.30 4.33 5.48
CA LEU A 79 8.35 2.98 4.93
C LEU A 79 8.49 3.00 3.40
N ALA A 80 7.77 3.88 2.69
CA ALA A 80 7.85 4.04 1.24
C ALA A 80 9.29 4.34 0.79
N ASP A 81 9.98 5.25 1.50
CA ASP A 81 11.39 5.56 1.24
C ASP A 81 12.31 4.35 1.41
N ASN A 82 12.04 3.49 2.40
CA ASN A 82 12.83 2.28 2.65
C ASN A 82 12.61 1.17 1.61
N ILE A 83 11.39 1.07 1.06
CA ILE A 83 11.02 0.00 0.11
C ILE A 83 11.15 0.42 -1.36
N ARG A 84 11.42 1.70 -1.64
CA ARG A 84 11.55 2.23 -3.01
C ARG A 84 12.68 1.56 -3.79
N ASP A 85 13.81 1.27 -3.13
CA ASP A 85 14.90 0.53 -3.75
C ASP A 85 14.66 -0.99 -3.71
N ALA A 86 14.45 -1.59 -4.89
CA ALA A 86 14.21 -3.02 -5.04
C ALA A 86 15.38 -3.88 -4.52
N ARG A 87 16.63 -3.41 -4.64
CA ARG A 87 17.80 -4.15 -4.11
C ARG A 87 17.80 -4.14 -2.58
N SER A 88 17.44 -3.01 -2.00
CA SER A 88 17.24 -2.86 -0.56
C SER A 88 16.04 -3.68 -0.07
N TRP A 89 14.95 -3.77 -0.85
CA TRP A 89 13.77 -4.57 -0.51
C TRP A 89 14.07 -6.07 -0.41
N ASP A 90 14.78 -6.64 -1.38
CA ASP A 90 15.17 -8.04 -1.32
C ASP A 90 16.16 -8.31 -0.17
N ALA A 91 17.01 -7.34 0.16
CA ALA A 91 17.88 -7.43 1.34
C ALA A 91 17.08 -7.42 2.65
N ILE A 92 16.04 -6.58 2.76
CA ILE A 92 15.10 -6.55 3.90
C ILE A 92 14.39 -7.91 4.04
N LYS A 93 13.84 -8.45 2.94
CA LYS A 93 13.17 -9.77 2.94
C LYS A 93 14.10 -10.89 3.42
N ARG A 94 15.36 -10.90 2.94
CA ARG A 94 16.36 -11.88 3.36
C ARG A 94 16.74 -11.75 4.84
N SER A 95 16.96 -10.52 5.32
CA SER A 95 17.30 -10.25 6.71
C SER A 95 16.20 -10.76 7.66
N TYR A 96 14.94 -10.43 7.37
CA TYR A 96 13.81 -10.89 8.18
C TYR A 96 13.62 -12.42 8.13
N SER A 97 13.82 -13.05 6.97
CA SER A 97 13.74 -14.52 6.88
C SER A 97 14.81 -15.19 7.75
N SER A 98 16.04 -14.67 7.72
CA SER A 98 17.14 -15.19 8.54
C SER A 98 16.99 -14.98 10.06
N MET A 99 16.12 -14.07 10.48
CA MET A 99 15.77 -13.86 11.90
C MET A 99 14.64 -14.77 12.37
N LEU A 100 13.80 -15.28 11.47
CA LEU A 100 12.70 -16.20 11.79
C LEU A 100 13.13 -17.67 11.79
N ASP A 101 14.26 -17.97 11.16
CA ASP A 101 14.88 -19.31 11.10
C ASP A 101 15.86 -19.58 12.27
N GLN A 102 15.88 -18.72 13.30
CA GLN A 102 16.62 -18.89 14.57
C GLN A 102 15.67 -19.29 15.70
#